data_AF-A0A8C1YRS8-F1
#
_entry.id   AF-A0A8C1YRS8-F1
#
_cell.length_a   1.000
_cell.length_b   1.000
_cell.length_c   1.000
_cell.angle_alpha   90.00
_cell.angle_beta   90.00
_cell.angle_gamma   90.00
#
_symmetry.space_group_name_H-M   'P 1'
#
loop_
_entity.id
_entity.type
_entity.pdbx_description
1 polymer ?
#
loop_
_entity_poly.entity_id
_entity_poly.type
_entity_poly.pdbx_seq_one_letter_code
_entity_poly.pdbx_strand_id
1 'polypeptide(L)'
;EGKERTEAEESAKKAKRTLDRFNGMSVEEVMARKLPDVITHNLDMLIIGINPGLLSAYKGRHYPNPGNHFWKCLYLSGLTDEQLNHMHDQTLPERYGIGFTNMVERTTPGSKDLSNKEIREGGHQLLEKLQMYRPLIAVFNGKCIYETFCKEIFGVKAKNLEFGLQPYKVPETETVCYLMPSSSPRCAQFPRAQDKVHFFIKLKELRDQMKGVVRTQEIQETSYTFDLPLAKEDAKRLSIKEEQHDPGYEETCAHGSQQHTQQAFEVRPSTDTDQVSDNRWTMQPFDQLNILFFIIVLFNILMCFACF
;
A
#
# COMPACT_ATOMS: atom_id res chain seq x y z
N GLU A 1 30.16 -43.44 15.92
CA GLU A 1 30.06 -43.20 14.46
C GLU A 1 28.63 -43.20 13.91
N GLY A 2 27.68 -44.02 14.40
CA GLY A 2 26.30 -44.04 13.88
C GLY A 2 25.33 -42.93 14.33
N LYS A 3 25.65 -42.18 15.41
CA LYS A 3 24.76 -41.15 15.99
C LYS A 3 24.92 -39.76 15.37
N GLU A 4 26.12 -39.39 14.92
CA GLU A 4 26.39 -38.10 14.26
C GLU A 4 25.82 -38.03 12.83
N ARG A 5 25.76 -39.17 12.11
CA ARG A 5 25.17 -39.21 10.76
C ARG A 5 23.66 -38.93 10.78
N THR A 6 22.95 -39.39 11.80
CA THR A 6 21.50 -39.17 11.94
C THR A 6 21.16 -37.73 12.32
N GLU A 7 21.96 -37.08 13.17
CA GLU A 7 21.75 -35.68 13.54
C GLU A 7 22.07 -34.72 12.39
N ALA A 8 23.10 -35.01 11.58
CA ALA A 8 23.40 -34.26 10.37
C ALA A 8 22.32 -34.42 9.29
N GLU A 9 21.77 -35.62 9.12
CA GLU A 9 20.66 -35.89 8.20
C GLU A 9 19.33 -35.27 8.66
N GLU A 10 19.04 -35.28 9.97
CA GLU A 10 17.87 -34.59 10.52
C GLU A 10 18.02 -33.06 10.44
N SER A 11 19.20 -32.52 10.70
CA SER A 11 19.50 -31.09 10.55
C SER A 11 19.40 -30.65 9.08
N ALA A 12 19.89 -31.49 8.15
CA ALA A 12 19.73 -31.28 6.72
C ALA A 12 18.26 -31.37 6.28
N LYS A 13 17.47 -32.31 6.82
CA LYS A 13 16.02 -32.39 6.58
C LYS A 13 15.26 -31.20 7.17
N LYS A 14 15.67 -30.70 8.34
CA LYS A 14 15.07 -29.52 9.00
C LYS A 14 15.40 -28.23 8.23
N ALA A 15 16.61 -28.12 7.68
CA ALA A 15 17.00 -27.05 6.75
C ALA A 15 16.28 -27.17 5.40
N LYS A 16 16.04 -28.40 4.90
CA LYS A 16 15.22 -28.67 3.70
C LYS A 16 13.73 -28.40 3.92
N ARG A 17 13.30 -28.28 5.17
CA ARG A 17 11.93 -28.01 5.61
C ARG A 17 11.75 -26.56 6.05
N THR A 18 12.66 -25.67 5.66
CA THR A 18 12.31 -24.26 5.48
C THR A 18 11.28 -24.25 4.35
N LEU A 19 10.03 -23.89 4.66
CA LEU A 19 8.93 -23.91 3.67
C LEU A 19 9.44 -23.29 2.37
N ASP A 20 9.41 -24.03 1.27
CA ASP A 20 9.90 -23.54 -0.01
C ASP A 20 8.92 -22.50 -0.55
N ARG A 21 9.11 -21.26 -0.09
CA ARG A 21 8.24 -20.11 -0.41
C ARG A 21 8.52 -19.54 -1.80
N PHE A 22 9.63 -19.93 -2.42
CA PHE A 22 10.18 -19.30 -3.62
C PHE A 22 10.67 -20.33 -4.65
N ASN A 23 10.08 -21.52 -4.66
CA ASN A 23 10.35 -22.60 -5.62
C ASN A 23 11.84 -22.89 -5.83
N GLY A 24 12.57 -23.06 -4.73
CA GLY A 24 13.99 -23.38 -4.67
C GLY A 24 14.93 -22.18 -4.57
N MET A 25 14.42 -20.95 -4.67
CA MET A 25 15.22 -19.74 -4.53
C MET A 25 15.49 -19.38 -3.07
N SER A 26 16.72 -18.96 -2.74
CA SER A 26 17.03 -18.48 -1.40
C SER A 26 16.43 -17.09 -1.12
N VAL A 27 16.30 -16.73 0.15
CA VAL A 27 15.82 -15.38 0.53
C VAL A 27 16.78 -14.31 0.03
N GLU A 28 18.09 -14.59 0.07
CA GLU A 28 19.15 -13.69 -0.37
C GLU A 28 19.05 -13.43 -1.88
N GLU A 29 18.81 -14.47 -2.68
CA GLU A 29 18.59 -14.35 -4.12
C GLU A 29 17.33 -13.53 -4.44
N VAL A 30 16.25 -13.73 -3.68
CA VAL A 30 15.02 -12.93 -3.83
C VAL A 30 15.28 -11.47 -3.44
N MET A 31 16.01 -11.21 -2.36
CA MET A 31 16.33 -9.84 -1.92
C MET A 31 17.25 -9.10 -2.88
N ALA A 32 18.04 -9.81 -3.69
CA ALA A 32 18.86 -9.22 -4.75
C ALA A 32 18.04 -8.80 -5.98
N ARG A 33 16.80 -9.27 -6.13
CA ARG A 33 15.91 -8.85 -7.21
C ARG A 33 15.33 -7.46 -6.93
N LYS A 34 15.01 -6.76 -8.01
CA LYS A 34 14.20 -5.54 -7.98
C LYS A 34 12.83 -5.84 -8.60
N LEU A 35 11.85 -5.02 -8.25
CA LEU A 35 10.54 -5.01 -8.91
C LEU A 35 10.49 -3.82 -9.87
N PRO A 36 10.34 -4.04 -11.18
CA PRO A 36 10.19 -2.95 -12.13
C PRO A 36 8.93 -2.11 -11.84
N ASP A 37 9.05 -0.81 -12.06
CA ASP A 37 7.89 0.08 -12.06
C ASP A 37 6.98 -0.25 -13.24
N VAL A 38 5.68 -0.02 -13.04
CA VAL A 38 4.66 -0.10 -14.10
C VAL A 38 4.12 1.31 -14.26
N ILE A 39 4.78 2.10 -15.09
CA ILE A 39 4.56 3.55 -15.16
C ILE A 39 4.59 4.02 -16.60
N THR A 40 3.72 4.98 -16.92
CA THR A 40 3.62 5.64 -18.23
C THR A 40 3.09 7.07 -18.02
N HIS A 41 3.09 7.87 -19.08
CA HIS A 41 2.49 9.20 -19.05
C HIS A 41 0.96 9.14 -19.03
N ASN A 42 0.32 10.23 -18.61
CA ASN A 42 -1.15 10.40 -18.62
C ASN A 42 -1.92 9.41 -17.70
N LEU A 43 -1.28 8.94 -16.63
CA LEU A 43 -1.94 8.13 -15.61
C LEU A 43 -2.92 8.99 -14.78
N ASP A 44 -4.07 8.41 -14.45
CA ASP A 44 -4.99 8.99 -13.46
C ASP A 44 -4.36 8.87 -12.05
N MET A 45 -3.75 7.73 -11.75
CA MET A 45 -3.22 7.42 -10.43
C MET A 45 -1.88 6.69 -10.55
N LEU A 46 -0.90 7.10 -9.75
CA LEU A 46 0.33 6.34 -9.54
C LEU A 46 0.35 5.84 -8.09
N ILE A 47 0.24 4.53 -7.91
CA ILE A 47 0.32 3.89 -6.60
C ILE A 47 1.79 3.78 -6.18
N ILE A 48 2.11 4.38 -5.03
CA ILE A 48 3.46 4.47 -4.49
C ILE A 48 3.53 3.59 -3.24
N GLY A 49 4.15 2.43 -3.38
CA GLY A 49 4.47 1.54 -2.27
C GLY A 49 5.72 2.00 -1.50
N ILE A 50 5.99 1.33 -0.38
CA ILE A 50 7.21 1.60 0.41
C ILE A 50 8.42 1.05 -0.33
N ASN A 51 8.45 -0.27 -0.48
CA ASN A 51 9.45 -1.03 -1.19
C ASN A 51 8.89 -2.42 -1.53
N PRO A 52 9.50 -3.16 -2.47
CA PRO A 52 9.02 -4.48 -2.82
C PRO A 52 9.20 -5.46 -1.65
N GLY A 53 8.12 -6.15 -1.28
CA GLY A 53 8.22 -7.31 -0.40
C GLY A 53 8.81 -8.53 -1.13
N LEU A 54 9.26 -9.54 -0.38
CA LEU A 54 9.87 -10.74 -0.95
C LEU A 54 9.02 -11.40 -2.04
N LEU A 55 7.71 -11.57 -1.83
CA LEU A 55 6.85 -12.21 -2.84
C LEU A 55 6.68 -11.34 -4.09
N SER A 56 6.66 -10.00 -3.93
CA SER A 56 6.63 -9.07 -5.07
C SER A 56 7.89 -9.19 -5.92
N ALA A 57 9.05 -9.23 -5.27
CA ALA A 57 10.34 -9.38 -5.96
C ALA A 57 10.52 -10.76 -6.60
N TYR A 58 10.08 -11.81 -5.90
CA TYR A 58 10.11 -13.17 -6.42
C TYR A 58 9.24 -13.34 -7.66
N LYS A 59 7.97 -12.91 -7.60
CA LYS A 59 7.02 -13.01 -8.72
C LYS A 59 7.24 -11.95 -9.80
N GLY A 60 7.95 -10.86 -9.50
CA GLY A 60 8.09 -9.70 -10.38
C GLY A 60 6.76 -8.97 -10.60
N ARG A 61 5.89 -8.95 -9.58
CA ARG A 61 4.53 -8.39 -9.67
C ARG A 61 4.19 -7.53 -8.46
N HIS A 62 3.29 -6.57 -8.66
CA HIS A 62 2.85 -5.66 -7.60
C HIS A 62 1.77 -6.30 -6.70
N TYR A 63 1.99 -6.20 -5.38
CA TYR A 63 1.11 -6.71 -4.32
C TYR A 63 0.59 -8.17 -4.47
N PRO A 64 1.44 -9.18 -4.72
CA PRO A 64 1.00 -10.56 -4.96
C PRO A 64 0.70 -11.38 -3.71
N ASN A 65 1.01 -10.86 -2.52
CA ASN A 65 0.73 -11.57 -1.26
C ASN A 65 -0.79 -11.70 -1.10
N PRO A 66 -1.34 -12.91 -0.96
CA PRO A 66 -2.78 -13.11 -0.75
C PRO A 66 -3.34 -12.32 0.43
N GLY A 67 -2.55 -12.15 1.49
CA GLY A 67 -2.94 -11.32 2.64
C GLY A 67 -2.85 -9.81 2.38
N ASN A 68 -2.33 -9.34 1.25
CA ASN A 68 -2.30 -7.91 0.93
C ASN A 68 -3.68 -7.44 0.47
N HIS A 69 -4.19 -6.38 1.09
CA HIS A 69 -5.55 -5.91 0.82
C HIS A 69 -5.68 -5.10 -0.47
N PHE A 70 -4.59 -4.78 -1.18
CA PHE A 70 -4.61 -3.85 -2.31
C PHE A 70 -5.63 -4.25 -3.40
N TRP A 71 -5.51 -5.45 -3.95
CA TRP A 71 -6.38 -5.92 -5.03
C TRP A 71 -7.84 -6.08 -4.59
N LYS A 72 -8.06 -6.48 -3.34
CA LYS A 72 -9.41 -6.58 -2.75
C LYS A 72 -10.04 -5.21 -2.55
N CYS A 73 -9.29 -4.23 -2.04
CA CYS A 73 -9.76 -2.86 -1.87
C CYS A 73 -10.00 -2.16 -3.22
N LEU A 74 -9.17 -2.44 -4.22
CA LEU A 74 -9.33 -1.89 -5.57
C LEU A 74 -10.68 -2.30 -6.18
N TYR A 75 -11.05 -3.57 -6.05
CA TYR A 75 -12.34 -4.07 -6.49
C TYR A 75 -13.50 -3.55 -5.63
N LEU A 76 -13.43 -3.71 -4.30
CA LEU A 76 -14.52 -3.32 -3.39
C LEU A 76 -14.87 -1.82 -3.42
N SER A 77 -13.93 -0.97 -3.82
CA SER A 77 -14.16 0.48 -4.01
C SER A 77 -14.79 0.84 -5.35
N GLY A 78 -14.88 -0.11 -6.28
CA GLY A 78 -15.32 0.14 -7.65
C GLY A 78 -14.32 0.93 -8.49
N LEU A 79 -13.02 0.95 -8.11
CA LEU A 79 -11.95 1.46 -8.97
C LEU A 79 -11.70 0.52 -10.16
N THR A 80 -11.96 -0.77 -9.97
CA THR A 80 -12.07 -1.78 -11.03
C THR A 80 -13.47 -2.38 -11.02
N ASP A 81 -13.94 -2.78 -12.19
CA ASP A 81 -15.23 -3.45 -12.44
C ASP A 81 -15.20 -4.94 -12.09
N GLU A 82 -14.02 -5.55 -12.07
CA GLU A 82 -13.81 -6.95 -11.73
C GLU A 82 -12.74 -7.13 -10.63
N GLN A 83 -12.77 -8.28 -9.95
CA GLN A 83 -11.76 -8.66 -8.97
C GLN A 83 -10.48 -9.10 -9.67
N LEU A 84 -9.53 -8.16 -9.82
CA LEU A 84 -8.21 -8.42 -10.37
C LEU A 84 -7.26 -9.01 -9.34
N ASN A 85 -6.09 -9.43 -9.81
CA ASN A 85 -4.96 -9.90 -9.01
C ASN A 85 -3.63 -9.41 -9.60
N HIS A 86 -2.52 -9.70 -8.92
CA HIS A 86 -1.17 -9.27 -9.30
C HIS A 86 -0.73 -9.59 -10.73
N MET A 87 -1.32 -10.56 -11.42
CA MET A 87 -1.00 -10.86 -12.83
C MET A 87 -1.49 -9.78 -13.79
N HIS A 88 -2.40 -8.91 -13.34
CA HIS A 88 -3.01 -7.86 -14.14
C HIS A 88 -2.30 -6.52 -14.03
N ASP A 89 -1.29 -6.39 -13.16
CA ASP A 89 -0.59 -5.12 -12.86
C ASP A 89 -0.12 -4.37 -14.11
N GLN A 90 0.43 -5.08 -15.10
CA GLN A 90 0.90 -4.49 -16.37
C GLN A 90 -0.23 -3.91 -17.25
N THR A 91 -1.47 -4.37 -17.08
CA THR A 91 -2.62 -3.92 -17.89
C THR A 91 -3.36 -2.72 -17.29
N LEU A 92 -3.13 -2.43 -16.01
CA LEU A 92 -3.81 -1.37 -15.28
C LEU A 92 -3.56 0.05 -15.83
N PRO A 93 -2.36 0.39 -16.32
CA PRO A 93 -2.12 1.69 -16.94
C PRO A 93 -3.08 1.98 -18.09
N GLU A 94 -3.26 1.01 -18.99
CA GLU A 94 -4.10 1.15 -20.17
C GLU A 94 -5.60 1.04 -19.82
N ARG A 95 -5.98 0.02 -19.02
CA ARG A 95 -7.39 -0.25 -18.73
C ARG A 95 -8.02 0.73 -17.75
N TYR A 96 -7.25 1.20 -16.75
CA TYR A 96 -7.78 1.97 -15.61
C TYR A 96 -7.02 3.26 -15.33
N GLY A 97 -5.94 3.57 -16.06
CA GLY A 97 -5.09 4.72 -15.77
C GLY A 97 -4.32 4.59 -14.46
N ILE A 98 -4.02 3.37 -14.01
CA ILE A 98 -3.36 3.10 -12.72
C ILE A 98 -1.95 2.55 -12.96
N GLY A 99 -0.93 3.25 -12.46
CA GLY A 99 0.46 2.78 -12.45
C GLY A 99 0.96 2.40 -11.06
N PHE A 100 2.18 1.86 -11.01
CA PHE A 100 2.84 1.39 -9.81
C PHE A 100 4.32 1.79 -9.77
N THR A 101 4.76 2.27 -8.61
CA THR A 101 6.17 2.48 -8.26
C THR A 101 6.35 2.22 -6.76
N ASN A 102 7.60 2.26 -6.29
CA ASN A 102 7.90 2.31 -4.86
C ASN A 102 8.79 3.52 -4.54
N MET A 103 8.74 3.96 -3.28
CA MET A 103 9.67 4.96 -2.73
C MET A 103 11.11 4.43 -2.75
N VAL A 104 11.32 3.17 -2.33
CA VAL A 104 12.63 2.53 -2.28
C VAL A 104 12.64 1.28 -3.16
N GLU A 105 13.64 1.15 -4.02
CA GLU A 105 13.75 0.04 -4.98
C GLU A 105 14.16 -1.29 -4.33
N ARG A 106 14.93 -1.24 -3.22
CA ARG A 106 15.51 -2.42 -2.59
C ARG A 106 14.44 -3.31 -1.97
N THR A 107 14.48 -4.59 -2.32
CA THR A 107 13.60 -5.60 -1.73
C THR A 107 13.99 -5.94 -0.30
N THR A 108 13.00 -6.01 0.59
CA THR A 108 13.18 -6.45 1.98
C THR A 108 11.98 -7.29 2.47
N PRO A 109 12.15 -8.08 3.54
CA PRO A 109 11.03 -8.72 4.24
C PRO A 109 9.99 -7.72 4.76
N GLY A 110 10.44 -6.58 5.30
CA GLY A 110 9.56 -5.49 5.73
C GLY A 110 10.21 -4.11 5.66
N SER A 111 9.37 -3.07 5.76
CA SER A 111 9.81 -1.68 5.70
C SER A 111 10.73 -1.27 6.87
N LYS A 112 10.71 -2.02 7.98
CA LYS A 112 11.61 -1.80 9.12
C LYS A 112 13.08 -2.08 8.81
N ASP A 113 13.35 -2.82 7.72
CA ASP A 113 14.70 -3.16 7.27
C ASP A 113 15.30 -2.08 6.34
N LEU A 114 14.59 -0.98 6.14
CA LEU A 114 15.05 0.18 5.39
C LEU A 114 15.64 1.22 6.33
N SER A 115 16.78 1.79 5.98
CA SER A 115 17.35 2.91 6.72
C SER A 115 16.64 4.22 6.35
N ASN A 116 16.61 5.16 7.29
CA ASN A 116 16.12 6.52 7.02
C ASN A 116 16.87 7.21 5.87
N LYS A 117 18.15 6.87 5.65
CA LYS A 117 18.91 7.41 4.52
C LYS A 117 18.33 6.93 3.18
N GLU A 118 18.03 5.65 3.07
CA GLU A 118 17.45 5.07 1.85
C GLU A 118 16.07 5.63 1.54
N ILE A 119 15.22 5.84 2.55
CA ILE A 119 13.87 6.39 2.34
C ILE A 119 13.94 7.84 1.86
N ARG A 120 14.86 8.65 2.42
CA ARG A 120 15.06 10.04 1.98
C ARG A 120 15.58 10.13 0.55
N GLU A 121 16.59 9.32 0.23
CA GLU A 121 17.12 9.19 -1.13
C GLU A 121 16.02 8.75 -2.12
N GLY A 122 15.23 7.75 -1.73
CA GLY A 122 14.06 7.31 -2.47
C GLY A 122 13.03 8.42 -2.71
N GLY A 123 12.90 9.36 -1.76
CA GLY A 123 12.06 10.55 -1.89
C GLY A 123 12.45 11.45 -3.07
N HIS A 124 13.74 11.68 -3.26
CA HIS A 124 14.25 12.47 -4.39
C HIS A 124 14.07 11.73 -5.72
N GLN A 125 14.37 10.44 -5.76
CA GLN A 125 14.15 9.61 -6.97
C GLN A 125 12.68 9.51 -7.35
N LEU A 126 11.79 9.42 -6.36
CA LEU A 126 10.35 9.44 -6.57
C LEU A 126 9.90 10.80 -7.11
N LEU A 127 10.44 11.91 -6.60
CA LEU A 127 10.13 13.26 -7.10
C LEU A 127 10.46 13.37 -8.60
N GLU A 128 11.63 12.89 -9.03
CA GLU A 128 12.02 12.90 -10.44
C GLU A 128 11.02 12.12 -11.31
N LYS A 129 10.60 10.92 -10.86
CA LYS A 129 9.56 10.13 -11.55
C LYS A 129 8.24 10.89 -11.63
N LEU A 130 7.80 11.51 -10.54
CA LEU A 130 6.54 12.26 -10.52
C LEU A 130 6.59 13.49 -11.45
N GLN A 131 7.72 14.20 -11.49
CA GLN A 131 7.93 15.33 -12.40
C GLN A 131 7.97 14.93 -13.88
N MET A 132 8.49 13.73 -14.17
CA MET A 132 8.56 13.17 -15.52
C MET A 132 7.19 12.65 -16.00
N TYR A 133 6.54 11.79 -15.21
CA TYR A 133 5.34 11.07 -15.65
C TYR A 133 4.03 11.83 -15.38
N ARG A 134 4.03 12.75 -14.41
CA ARG A 134 2.93 13.69 -14.10
C ARG A 134 1.55 13.01 -14.02
N PRO A 135 1.36 11.99 -13.15
CA PRO A 135 0.04 11.40 -12.94
C PRO A 135 -0.91 12.46 -12.37
N LEU A 136 -2.24 12.31 -12.53
CA LEU A 136 -3.18 13.23 -11.88
C LEU A 136 -3.05 13.17 -10.35
N ILE A 137 -2.91 11.95 -9.81
CA ILE A 137 -2.84 11.69 -8.37
C ILE A 137 -1.61 10.82 -8.04
N ALA A 138 -0.74 11.30 -7.16
CA ALA A 138 0.31 10.52 -6.51
C ALA A 138 -0.26 9.87 -5.24
N VAL A 139 -0.45 8.56 -5.26
CA VAL A 139 -1.15 7.82 -4.18
C VAL A 139 -0.14 7.12 -3.28
N PHE A 140 0.09 7.66 -2.10
CA PHE A 140 1.00 7.10 -1.10
C PHE A 140 0.31 5.98 -0.32
N ASN A 141 0.72 4.74 -0.58
CA ASN A 141 0.24 3.54 0.10
C ASN A 141 1.01 3.29 1.42
N GLY A 142 0.83 4.20 2.38
CA GLY A 142 1.42 4.13 3.72
C GLY A 142 1.87 5.49 4.25
N LYS A 143 1.49 5.78 5.50
CA LYS A 143 1.79 7.04 6.20
C LYS A 143 3.29 7.33 6.30
N CYS A 144 4.11 6.33 6.63
CA CYS A 144 5.54 6.51 6.91
C CYS A 144 6.34 7.06 5.71
N ILE A 145 5.99 6.67 4.49
CA ILE A 145 6.69 7.17 3.29
C ILE A 145 6.24 8.58 2.93
N TYR A 146 4.97 8.91 3.14
CA TYR A 146 4.50 10.27 2.92
C TYR A 146 5.05 11.24 3.95
N GLU A 147 5.19 10.84 5.22
CA GLU A 147 5.87 11.63 6.26
C GLU A 147 7.29 12.03 5.84
N THR A 148 8.04 11.05 5.34
CA THR A 148 9.41 11.30 4.87
C THR A 148 9.41 12.17 3.62
N PHE A 149 8.58 11.84 2.63
CA PHE A 149 8.47 12.63 1.39
C PHE A 149 8.09 14.09 1.69
N CYS A 150 7.10 14.32 2.55
CA CYS A 150 6.63 15.64 2.90
C CYS A 150 7.72 16.47 3.59
N LYS A 151 8.46 15.85 4.52
CA LYS A 151 9.56 16.51 5.20
C LYS A 151 10.70 16.86 4.23
N GLU A 152 11.13 15.93 3.40
CA GLU A 152 12.29 16.12 2.52
C GLU A 152 11.98 17.02 1.32
N ILE A 153 10.78 16.92 0.75
CA ILE A 153 10.42 17.64 -0.48
C ILE A 153 9.73 18.98 -0.19
N PHE A 154 8.85 19.04 0.81
CA PHE A 154 8.13 20.27 1.15
C PHE A 154 8.75 21.04 2.32
N GLY A 155 9.75 20.47 3.01
CA GLY A 155 10.34 21.07 4.21
C GLY A 155 9.38 21.10 5.41
N VAL A 156 8.25 20.39 5.35
CA VAL A 156 7.21 20.43 6.38
C VAL A 156 7.26 19.17 7.22
N LYS A 157 7.47 19.34 8.53
CA LYS A 157 7.24 18.27 9.50
C LYS A 157 5.74 18.23 9.82
N ALA A 158 5.00 17.37 9.13
CA ALA A 158 3.57 17.26 9.33
C ALA A 158 3.26 16.66 10.71
N LYS A 159 2.88 17.51 11.67
CA LYS A 159 2.63 17.12 13.06
C LYS A 159 1.34 16.31 13.25
N ASN A 160 0.40 16.42 12.31
CA ASN A 160 -0.86 15.68 12.27
C ASN A 160 -1.21 15.36 10.81
N LEU A 161 -0.63 14.29 10.25
CA LEU A 161 -1.05 13.82 8.93
C LEU A 161 -2.38 13.10 9.03
N GLU A 162 -3.33 13.58 8.24
CA GLU A 162 -4.60 12.93 7.97
C GLU A 162 -4.50 12.16 6.66
N PHE A 163 -5.24 11.05 6.58
CA PHE A 163 -5.40 10.31 5.34
C PHE A 163 -6.29 11.10 4.36
N GLY A 164 -6.20 10.78 3.08
CA GLY A 164 -6.94 11.46 2.02
C GLY A 164 -6.11 12.46 1.22
N LEU A 165 -6.78 13.42 0.59
CA LEU A 165 -6.15 14.46 -0.20
C LEU A 165 -5.29 15.36 0.68
N GLN A 166 -4.06 15.61 0.24
CA GLN A 166 -3.09 16.40 0.97
C GLN A 166 -3.04 17.84 0.42
N PRO A 167 -2.67 18.84 1.24
CA PRO A 167 -2.67 20.25 0.84
C PRO A 167 -1.49 20.63 -0.07
N TYR A 168 -0.63 19.66 -0.43
CA TYR A 168 0.57 19.89 -1.24
C TYR A 168 0.46 19.15 -2.58
N LYS A 169 0.86 19.84 -3.65
CA LYS A 169 1.08 19.26 -4.98
C LYS A 169 2.56 18.92 -5.15
N VAL A 170 2.86 17.95 -6.01
CA VAL A 170 4.24 17.66 -6.39
C VAL A 170 4.85 18.90 -7.07
N PRO A 171 6.04 19.37 -6.65
CA PRO A 171 6.67 20.56 -7.20
C PRO A 171 6.78 20.52 -8.73
N GLU A 172 6.53 21.65 -9.38
CA GLU A 172 6.60 21.81 -10.85
C GLU A 172 5.54 21.02 -11.64
N THR A 173 4.51 20.50 -10.97
CA THR A 173 3.43 19.75 -11.59
C THR A 173 2.06 20.11 -10.99
N GLU A 174 1.00 19.65 -11.64
CA GLU A 174 -0.36 19.70 -11.10
C GLU A 174 -0.75 18.42 -10.33
N THR A 175 0.18 17.47 -10.18
CA THR A 175 -0.06 16.19 -9.49
C THR A 175 -0.38 16.42 -8.02
N VAL A 176 -1.58 16.02 -7.59
CA VAL A 176 -1.98 16.10 -6.19
C VAL A 176 -1.50 14.87 -5.41
N CYS A 177 -1.22 15.04 -4.12
CA CYS A 177 -0.82 13.94 -3.24
C CYS A 177 -2.05 13.38 -2.49
N TYR A 178 -2.20 12.06 -2.47
CA TYR A 178 -3.24 11.36 -1.73
C TYR A 178 -2.63 10.31 -0.80
N LEU A 179 -2.96 10.34 0.49
CA LEU A 179 -2.39 9.44 1.49
C LEU A 179 -3.40 8.36 1.92
N MET A 180 -2.99 7.09 1.85
CA MET A 180 -3.78 5.94 2.32
C MET A 180 -3.05 5.19 3.44
N PRO A 181 -3.78 4.43 4.29
CA PRO A 181 -3.13 3.42 5.13
C PRO A 181 -2.45 2.38 4.25
N SER A 182 -1.42 1.74 4.78
CA SER A 182 -0.72 0.68 4.04
C SER A 182 -1.67 -0.48 3.75
N SER A 183 -1.71 -0.95 2.51
CA SER A 183 -2.49 -2.13 2.09
C SER A 183 -1.98 -3.44 2.69
N SER A 184 -0.77 -3.45 3.25
CA SER A 184 -0.18 -4.59 3.95
C SER A 184 -1.07 -5.07 5.11
N PRO A 185 -1.22 -6.40 5.33
CA PRO A 185 -1.94 -6.93 6.49
C PRO A 185 -1.23 -6.62 7.82
N ARG A 186 0.05 -6.21 7.75
CA ARG A 186 0.83 -5.79 8.93
C ARG A 186 0.39 -4.43 9.50
N CYS A 187 -0.48 -3.70 8.81
CA CYS A 187 -1.02 -2.43 9.31
C CYS A 187 -2.00 -2.70 10.46
N ALA A 188 -1.49 -2.66 11.69
CA ALA A 188 -2.27 -3.01 12.88
C ALA A 188 -3.41 -2.02 13.19
N GLN A 189 -3.33 -0.78 12.68
CA GLN A 189 -4.38 0.23 12.82
C GLN A 189 -5.60 -0.06 11.93
N PHE A 190 -5.40 -0.74 10.79
CA PHE A 190 -6.47 -1.08 9.84
C PHE A 190 -6.37 -2.58 9.50
N PRO A 191 -6.90 -3.45 10.37
CA PRO A 191 -6.58 -4.88 10.34
C PRO A 191 -7.24 -5.64 9.18
N ARG A 192 -8.35 -5.16 8.60
CA ARG A 192 -9.06 -5.84 7.50
C ARG A 192 -9.05 -5.01 6.22
N ALA A 193 -9.38 -5.64 5.10
CA ALA A 193 -9.57 -4.94 3.83
C ALA A 193 -10.70 -3.91 3.92
N GLN A 194 -11.85 -4.28 4.51
CA GLN A 194 -12.98 -3.37 4.71
C GLN A 194 -12.62 -2.10 5.48
N ASP A 195 -11.67 -2.18 6.41
CA ASP A 195 -11.22 -1.02 7.19
C ASP A 195 -10.40 -0.03 6.36
N LYS A 196 -10.02 -0.41 5.14
CA LYS A 196 -9.23 0.41 4.19
C LYS A 196 -10.01 0.81 2.94
N VAL A 197 -11.11 0.11 2.61
CA VAL A 197 -11.89 0.35 1.37
C VAL A 197 -12.36 1.80 1.27
N HIS A 198 -12.73 2.42 2.39
CA HIS A 198 -13.13 3.82 2.45
C HIS A 198 -12.15 4.77 1.72
N PHE A 199 -10.84 4.60 1.93
CA PHE A 199 -9.83 5.44 1.30
C PHE A 199 -9.75 5.22 -0.22
N PHE A 200 -10.01 4.01 -0.68
CA PHE A 200 -10.07 3.72 -2.11
C PHE A 200 -11.36 4.28 -2.75
N ILE A 201 -12.48 4.25 -2.03
CA ILE A 201 -13.72 4.92 -2.45
C ILE A 201 -13.45 6.42 -2.61
N LYS A 202 -12.89 7.07 -1.57
CA LYS A 202 -12.54 8.49 -1.59
C LYS A 202 -11.52 8.85 -2.68
N LEU A 203 -10.55 7.98 -2.95
CA LEU A 203 -9.63 8.12 -4.08
C LEU A 203 -10.37 8.09 -5.43
N LYS A 204 -11.34 7.17 -5.61
CA LYS A 204 -12.20 7.12 -6.79
C LYS A 204 -13.01 8.42 -6.94
N GLU A 205 -13.56 8.97 -5.85
CA GLU A 205 -14.28 10.25 -5.88
C GLU A 205 -13.41 11.39 -6.35
N LEU A 206 -12.21 11.51 -5.80
CA LEU A 206 -11.24 12.51 -6.23
C LEU A 206 -10.90 12.36 -7.71
N ARG A 207 -10.61 11.13 -8.18
CA ARG A 207 -10.30 10.86 -9.58
C ARG A 207 -11.46 11.27 -10.48
N ASP A 208 -12.66 10.80 -10.18
CA ASP A 208 -13.87 11.08 -10.98
C ASP A 208 -14.12 12.61 -11.06
N GLN A 209 -13.99 13.31 -9.93
CA GLN A 209 -14.12 14.77 -9.84
C GLN A 209 -13.08 15.49 -10.72
N MET A 210 -11.80 15.11 -10.63
CA MET A 210 -10.72 15.72 -11.40
C MET A 210 -10.86 15.47 -12.92
N LYS A 211 -11.49 14.36 -13.31
CA LYS A 211 -11.80 14.06 -14.73
C LYS A 211 -13.14 14.64 -15.21
N GLY A 212 -13.88 15.35 -14.35
CA GLY A 212 -15.19 15.89 -14.69
C GLY A 212 -16.24 14.82 -14.96
N VAL A 213 -16.07 13.61 -14.42
CA VAL A 213 -17.04 12.51 -14.58
C VAL A 213 -18.25 12.83 -13.71
N VAL A 214 -19.38 13.07 -14.36
CA VAL A 214 -20.65 13.34 -13.67
C VAL A 214 -21.10 12.06 -12.95
N ARG A 215 -21.29 12.16 -11.63
CA ARG A 215 -21.79 11.05 -10.83
C ARG A 215 -23.30 11.03 -10.81
N THR A 216 -23.87 9.86 -11.03
CA THR A 216 -25.31 9.56 -10.94
C THR A 216 -25.61 8.67 -9.73
N GLN A 217 -24.81 8.77 -8.66
CA GLN A 217 -24.98 7.90 -7.49
C GLN A 217 -25.92 8.53 -6.47
N GLU A 218 -26.99 7.82 -6.13
CA GLU A 218 -27.92 8.17 -5.05
C GLU A 218 -27.32 7.91 -3.65
N ILE A 219 -26.33 7.02 -3.55
CA ILE A 219 -25.71 6.61 -2.28
C ILE A 219 -24.25 7.06 -2.25
N GLN A 220 -23.87 7.78 -1.19
CA GLN A 220 -22.51 8.25 -0.94
C GLN A 220 -22.02 7.79 0.43
N GLU A 221 -20.84 7.17 0.47
CA GLU A 221 -20.19 6.83 1.74
C GLU A 221 -19.56 8.09 2.33
N THR A 222 -20.08 8.57 3.46
CA THR A 222 -19.63 9.83 4.09
C THR A 222 -18.57 9.60 5.15
N SER A 223 -18.72 8.57 5.98
CA SER A 223 -17.76 8.19 7.02
C SER A 223 -17.76 6.69 7.27
N TYR A 224 -16.62 6.18 7.75
CA TYR A 224 -16.46 4.80 8.20
C TYR A 224 -15.84 4.78 9.59
N THR A 225 -16.41 4.00 10.49
CA THR A 225 -15.91 3.82 11.87
C THR A 225 -15.94 2.34 12.25
N PHE A 226 -15.00 1.92 13.09
CA PHE A 226 -14.93 0.55 13.58
C PHE A 226 -14.28 0.46 14.96
N ASP A 227 -14.58 -0.62 15.66
CA ASP A 227 -13.93 -1.01 16.91
C ASP A 227 -12.66 -1.80 16.61
N LEU A 228 -11.52 -1.31 17.07
CA LEU A 228 -10.21 -1.86 16.72
C LEU A 228 -9.96 -3.26 17.31
N PRO A 229 -10.23 -3.53 18.61
CA PRO A 229 -10.15 -4.88 19.17
C PRO A 229 -10.96 -5.91 18.37
N LEU A 230 -12.24 -5.61 18.10
CA LEU A 230 -13.11 -6.53 17.36
C LEU A 230 -12.63 -6.74 15.91
N ALA A 231 -12.16 -5.68 15.26
CA ALA A 231 -11.63 -5.79 13.90
C ALA A 231 -10.35 -6.65 13.84
N LYS A 232 -9.49 -6.60 14.87
CA LYS A 232 -8.31 -7.47 14.99
C LYS A 232 -8.68 -8.94 15.20
N GLU A 233 -9.65 -9.21 16.07
CA GLU A 233 -10.17 -10.56 16.27
C GLU A 233 -10.77 -11.13 14.98
N ASP A 234 -11.58 -10.31 14.29
CA ASP A 234 -12.18 -10.69 13.03
C ASP A 234 -11.14 -10.96 11.94
N ALA A 235 -10.11 -10.12 11.81
CA ALA A 235 -8.98 -10.34 10.91
C ALA A 235 -8.26 -11.67 11.20
N LYS A 236 -8.06 -12.03 12.48
CA LYS A 236 -7.46 -13.31 12.88
C LYS A 236 -8.35 -14.50 12.49
N ARG A 237 -9.67 -14.38 12.61
CA ARG A 237 -10.60 -15.44 12.17
C ARG A 237 -10.58 -15.59 10.65
N LEU A 238 -10.53 -14.48 9.91
CA LEU A 238 -10.47 -14.47 8.45
C LEU A 238 -9.16 -15.08 7.95
N SER A 239 -8.01 -14.76 8.55
CA SER A 239 -6.73 -15.35 8.15
C SER A 239 -6.72 -16.87 8.34
N ILE A 240 -7.30 -17.37 9.44
CA ILE A 240 -7.45 -18.82 9.66
C ILE A 240 -8.36 -19.46 8.61
N LYS A 241 -9.43 -18.78 8.19
CA LYS A 241 -10.34 -19.29 7.15
C LYS A 241 -9.75 -19.23 5.74
N GLU A 242 -9.05 -18.16 5.38
CA GLU A 242 -8.36 -18.02 4.09
C GLU A 242 -7.20 -19.03 3.98
N GLU A 243 -6.53 -19.37 5.08
CA GLU A 243 -5.58 -20.50 5.14
C GLU A 243 -6.26 -21.88 4.96
N GLN A 244 -7.55 -22.01 5.31
CA GLN A 244 -8.30 -23.27 5.25
C GLN A 244 -9.12 -23.47 3.97
N HIS A 245 -9.43 -22.40 3.23
CA HIS A 245 -10.25 -22.42 2.02
C HIS A 245 -9.65 -21.52 0.95
N ASP A 246 -8.85 -22.11 0.07
CA ASP A 246 -8.43 -21.47 -1.18
C ASP A 246 -8.62 -22.43 -2.38
N PRO A 247 -9.86 -22.59 -2.88
CA PRO A 247 -10.12 -23.41 -4.07
C PRO A 247 -9.64 -22.75 -5.37
N GLY A 248 -9.52 -21.41 -5.40
CA GLY A 248 -9.22 -20.64 -6.62
C GLY A 248 -7.72 -20.48 -6.92
N TYR A 249 -6.87 -20.55 -5.90
CA TYR A 249 -5.42 -20.57 -6.09
C TYR A 249 -4.94 -21.87 -6.73
N GLU A 250 -5.55 -23.02 -6.41
CA GLU A 250 -5.20 -24.29 -7.06
C GLU A 250 -5.68 -24.34 -8.53
N GLU A 251 -6.89 -23.87 -8.86
CA GLU A 251 -7.39 -23.90 -10.25
C GLU A 251 -6.59 -23.00 -11.22
N THR A 252 -6.02 -21.91 -10.73
CA THR A 252 -5.16 -21.01 -11.55
C THR A 252 -3.68 -21.38 -11.52
N CYS A 253 -3.25 -22.28 -10.63
CA CYS A 253 -1.87 -22.74 -10.49
C CYS A 253 -1.69 -24.25 -10.75
N ALA A 254 -2.70 -24.95 -11.25
CA ALA A 254 -2.69 -26.40 -11.52
C ALA A 254 -1.81 -26.81 -12.73
N HIS A 255 -0.56 -26.34 -12.80
CA HIS A 255 0.55 -27.03 -13.45
C HIS A 255 1.74 -27.06 -12.47
N GLY A 256 1.66 -27.90 -11.42
CA GLY A 256 2.79 -28.13 -10.50
C GLY A 256 2.43 -28.64 -9.10
N SER A 257 2.02 -29.92 -9.04
CA SER A 257 2.07 -30.89 -7.91
C SER A 257 2.27 -30.47 -6.43
N GLN A 258 1.31 -30.95 -5.62
CA GLN A 258 1.42 -31.73 -4.36
C GLN A 258 1.61 -31.07 -2.97
N GLN A 259 0.49 -31.10 -2.22
CA GLN A 259 0.25 -31.50 -0.81
C GLN A 259 1.06 -30.91 0.39
N HIS A 260 0.29 -30.20 1.24
CA HIS A 260 0.14 -30.32 2.72
C HIS A 260 0.88 -29.43 3.76
N THR A 261 0.04 -28.96 4.72
CA THR A 261 0.18 -28.76 6.20
C THR A 261 0.85 -27.53 6.83
N GLN A 262 -0.04 -26.66 7.37
CA GLN A 262 -0.13 -26.01 8.70
C GLN A 262 1.14 -25.61 9.48
N GLN A 263 1.30 -24.29 9.73
CA GLN A 263 1.69 -23.74 11.04
C GLN A 263 1.39 -22.23 11.15
N ALA A 264 0.70 -21.85 12.24
CA ALA A 264 0.25 -20.49 12.53
C ALA A 264 1.41 -19.58 13.00
N PHE A 265 1.42 -18.32 12.52
CA PHE A 265 2.39 -17.30 12.92
C PHE A 265 1.86 -16.42 14.06
N GLU A 266 2.66 -16.28 15.12
CA GLU A 266 2.44 -15.29 16.18
C GLU A 266 2.79 -13.88 15.70
N VAL A 267 1.79 -12.99 15.71
CA VAL A 267 1.95 -11.55 15.45
C VAL A 267 2.37 -10.87 16.76
N ARG A 268 3.60 -10.35 16.82
CA ARG A 268 4.02 -9.46 17.92
C ARG A 268 3.49 -8.04 17.67
N PRO A 269 2.86 -7.38 18.67
CA PRO A 269 2.30 -6.04 18.47
C PRO A 269 3.40 -5.00 18.24
N SER A 270 3.23 -4.13 17.26
CA SER A 270 4.01 -2.90 17.12
C SER A 270 3.32 -1.75 17.83
N THR A 271 4.03 -1.08 18.72
CA THR A 271 3.61 0.14 19.41
C THR A 271 3.88 1.36 18.53
N ASP A 272 2.92 1.75 17.69
CA ASP A 272 2.84 3.10 17.13
C ASP A 272 1.39 3.56 17.28
N THR A 273 1.14 4.21 18.41
CA THR A 273 -0.14 4.77 18.82
C THR A 273 -0.14 6.25 18.55
N ASP A 274 -0.64 6.65 17.38
CA ASP A 274 -1.15 7.99 17.18
C ASP A 274 -2.42 7.86 16.33
N GLN A 275 -3.55 8.31 16.90
CA GLN A 275 -4.92 8.39 16.34
C GLN A 275 -5.97 7.34 16.78
N VAL A 276 -5.76 6.58 17.86
CA VAL A 276 -6.83 5.77 18.46
C VAL A 276 -7.23 6.38 19.81
N SER A 277 -8.34 7.10 19.86
CA SER A 277 -9.00 7.50 21.11
C SER A 277 -10.11 6.51 21.44
N ASP A 278 -10.11 5.92 22.64
CA ASP A 278 -11.16 5.03 23.16
C ASP A 278 -11.49 3.79 22.31
N ASN A 279 -10.46 3.10 21.79
CA ASN A 279 -10.56 1.87 20.98
C ASN A 279 -11.41 1.98 19.69
N ARG A 280 -11.91 3.17 19.36
CA ARG A 280 -12.65 3.46 18.15
C ARG A 280 -11.83 4.35 17.24
N TRP A 281 -11.83 4.02 15.96
CA TRP A 281 -11.27 4.88 14.94
C TRP A 281 -12.40 5.52 14.15
N THR A 282 -12.34 6.85 13.99
CA THR A 282 -13.33 7.65 13.28
C THR A 282 -12.62 8.59 12.30
N MET A 283 -12.99 8.53 11.03
CA MET A 283 -12.52 9.50 10.05
C MET A 283 -13.34 10.79 10.10
N GLN A 284 -12.68 11.94 9.99
CA GLN A 284 -13.37 13.22 9.81
C GLN A 284 -13.97 13.31 8.40
N PRO A 285 -15.12 13.98 8.23
CA PRO A 285 -15.73 14.20 6.91
C PRO A 285 -14.78 14.94 5.95
N PHE A 286 -14.80 14.54 4.68
CA PHE A 286 -13.97 15.11 3.60
C PHE A 286 -14.24 16.62 3.34
N ASP A 287 -15.35 17.14 3.86
CA ASP A 287 -15.88 18.48 3.52
C ASP A 287 -15.18 19.66 4.21
N GLN A 288 -14.21 19.42 5.11
CA GLN A 288 -13.52 20.52 5.81
C GLN A 288 -12.29 21.10 5.08
N LEU A 289 -11.86 20.49 3.97
CA LEU A 289 -10.69 20.98 3.21
C LEU A 289 -10.97 22.21 2.35
N ASN A 290 -12.23 22.49 1.99
CA ASN A 290 -12.58 23.66 1.18
C ASN A 290 -12.37 25.00 1.92
N ILE A 291 -12.43 25.02 3.25
CA ILE A 291 -12.26 26.25 4.04
C ILE A 291 -10.77 26.56 4.23
N LEU A 292 -9.93 25.55 4.48
CA LEU A 292 -8.49 25.76 4.66
C LEU A 292 -7.78 26.10 3.33
N PHE A 293 -8.25 25.55 2.21
CA PHE A 293 -7.76 25.91 0.87
C PHE A 293 -8.01 27.37 0.54
N PHE A 294 -9.19 27.90 0.90
CA PHE A 294 -9.49 29.33 0.75
C PHE A 294 -8.59 30.20 1.64
N ILE A 295 -8.37 29.81 2.89
CA ILE A 295 -7.55 30.61 3.83
C ILE A 295 -6.07 30.66 3.40
N ILE A 296 -5.49 29.54 2.95
CA ILE A 296 -4.07 29.48 2.54
C ILE A 296 -3.83 30.25 1.23
N VAL A 297 -4.78 30.20 0.29
CA VAL A 297 -4.70 30.97 -0.97
C VAL A 297 -4.88 32.47 -0.70
N LEU A 298 -5.82 32.86 0.16
CA LEU A 298 -5.99 34.27 0.57
C LEU A 298 -4.77 34.81 1.32
N PHE A 299 -4.11 34.01 2.17
CA PHE A 299 -2.92 34.44 2.91
C PHE A 299 -1.70 34.69 1.99
N ASN A 300 -1.51 33.84 0.97
CA ASN A 300 -0.44 34.03 -0.02
C ASN A 300 -0.70 35.20 -0.97
N ILE A 301 -1.97 35.46 -1.33
CA ILE A 301 -2.34 36.63 -2.12
C ILE A 301 -2.17 37.92 -1.31
N LEU A 302 -2.56 37.95 -0.02
CA LEU A 302 -2.37 39.13 0.83
C LEU A 302 -0.89 39.42 1.11
N MET A 303 -0.03 38.41 1.28
CA MET A 303 1.41 38.63 1.45
C MET A 303 2.09 39.15 0.17
N CYS A 304 1.60 38.78 -1.02
CA CYS A 304 2.13 39.33 -2.28
C CYS A 304 1.74 40.80 -2.51
N PHE A 305 0.60 41.25 -1.97
CA PHE A 305 0.18 42.66 -2.06
C PHE A 305 0.78 43.56 -0.97
N ALA A 306 1.35 43.00 0.10
CA ALA A 306 2.01 43.76 1.16
C ALA A 306 3.49 44.08 0.88
N CYS A 307 4.05 43.60 -0.24
CA CYS A 307 5.43 43.83 -0.65
C CYS A 307 5.57 44.65 -1.95
N PHE A 308 4.53 45.38 -2.36
CA PHE A 308 4.56 46.36 -3.45
C PHE A 308 4.10 47.73 -2.96
#